data_AF-A0A959CGU2-F1
#
_entry.id   AF-A0A959CGU2-F1
#
_cell.length_a   1.000
_cell.length_b   1.000
_cell.length_c   1.000
_cell.angle_alpha   90.00
_cell.angle_beta   90.00
_cell.angle_gamma   90.00
#
_symmetry.space_group_name_H-M   'P 1'
#
loop_
_entity.id
_entity.type
_entity.pdbx_description
1 polymer ?
#
loop_
_entity_poly.entity_id
_entity_poly.type
_entity_poly.pdbx_seq_one_letter_code
_entity_poly.pdbx_strand_id
1 'polypeptide(L)'
;MNHRKRSLIERIAESLRFIPNLSQAGPDPEPRLMEPGKLTKFPPPEKWDDWVEYEAKAWPRVEKKHYSIVPTTCFNCESACGLTAYIDKETWQVRKFEGNPYHPGSRGRNCAKGPATI
;
A
#
# COMPACT_ATOMS: atom_id res chain seq x y z
N MET A 1 -20.08 -6.61 -7.50
CA MET A 1 -19.23 -7.03 -6.36
C MET A 1 -20.02 -7.93 -5.44
N ASN A 2 -19.44 -9.06 -5.01
CA ASN A 2 -20.08 -9.93 -4.02
C ASN A 2 -20.09 -9.20 -2.67
N HIS A 3 -21.24 -8.60 -2.31
CA HIS A 3 -21.46 -8.13 -0.95
C HIS A 3 -21.46 -9.36 -0.03
N ARG A 4 -20.31 -9.62 0.61
CA ARG A 4 -20.20 -10.69 1.61
C ARG A 4 -21.24 -10.40 2.70
N LYS A 5 -22.21 -11.31 2.89
CA LYS A 5 -23.24 -11.15 3.94
C LYS A 5 -22.54 -11.11 5.30
N ARG A 6 -22.84 -10.10 6.12
CA ARG A 6 -22.25 -9.93 7.45
C ARG A 6 -22.57 -11.13 8.33
N SER A 7 -21.56 -11.59 9.06
CA SER A 7 -21.70 -12.58 10.11
C SER A 7 -22.48 -12.01 11.30
N LEU A 8 -23.01 -12.91 12.14
CA LEU A 8 -23.67 -12.53 13.39
C LEU A 8 -22.73 -11.75 14.32
N ILE A 9 -21.44 -12.14 14.36
CA ILE A 9 -20.40 -11.52 15.18
C ILE A 9 -20.20 -10.06 14.75
N GLU A 10 -20.06 -9.80 13.45
CA GLU A 10 -19.87 -8.44 12.92
C GLU A 10 -21.08 -7.55 13.24
N ARG A 11 -22.31 -8.08 13.13
CA ARG A 11 -23.53 -7.33 13.47
C ARG A 11 -23.61 -6.96 14.95
N ILE A 12 -23.26 -7.90 15.84
CA ILE A 12 -23.23 -7.64 17.29
C ILE A 12 -22.13 -6.62 17.62
N ALA A 13 -20.94 -6.77 17.05
CA ALA A 13 -19.82 -5.86 17.26
C ALA A 13 -20.12 -4.43 16.75
N GLU A 14 -20.77 -4.28 15.60
CA GLU A 14 -21.25 -2.97 15.09
C GLU A 14 -22.31 -2.37 16.02
N SER A 15 -23.29 -3.17 16.47
CA SER A 15 -24.37 -2.72 17.37
C SER A 15 -23.84 -2.24 18.71
N LEU A 16 -22.80 -2.89 19.23
CA LEU A 16 -22.11 -2.51 20.47
C LEU A 16 -21.05 -1.43 20.23
N ARG A 17 -20.86 -0.95 18.99
CA ARG A 17 -19.84 0.01 18.56
C ARG A 17 -18.40 -0.40 18.88
N PHE A 18 -18.13 -1.70 18.97
CA PHE A 18 -16.76 -2.22 19.04
C PHE A 18 -16.02 -2.08 17.72
N ILE A 19 -16.75 -2.15 16.61
CA ILE A 19 -16.23 -1.87 15.26
C ILE A 19 -17.10 -0.82 14.57
N PRO A 20 -16.51 0.00 13.68
CA PRO A 20 -17.27 0.96 12.90
C PRO A 20 -18.16 0.26 11.87
N ASN A 21 -19.12 1.01 11.34
CA ASN A 21 -20.10 0.51 10.41
C ASN A 21 -19.45 0.15 9.06
N LEU A 22 -19.46 -1.15 8.72
CA LEU A 22 -18.88 -1.69 7.49
C LEU A 22 -19.88 -1.68 6.31
N SER A 23 -21.07 -1.08 6.48
CA SER A 23 -22.10 -0.93 5.41
C SER A 23 -21.76 0.08 4.36
N GLN A 24 -20.91 1.06 4.68
CA GLN A 24 -20.72 2.19 3.79
C GLN A 24 -20.15 1.69 2.47
N ALA A 25 -20.87 1.96 1.37
CA ALA A 25 -20.36 1.71 0.05
C ALA A 25 -19.06 2.52 -0.10
N GLY A 26 -17.93 1.81 -0.21
CA GLY A 26 -16.65 2.42 -0.50
C GLY A 26 -16.63 2.97 -1.95
N PRO A 27 -15.62 3.77 -2.30
CA PRO A 27 -15.40 4.20 -3.68
C PRO A 27 -15.28 2.99 -4.63
N ASP A 28 -15.53 3.22 -5.91
CA ASP A 28 -15.41 2.20 -6.94
C ASP A 28 -14.04 1.53 -6.89
N PRO A 29 -13.96 0.19 -7.01
CA PRO A 29 -12.70 -0.50 -6.86
C PRO A 29 -11.72 -0.11 -7.97
N GLU A 30 -10.47 0.17 -7.61
CA GLU A 30 -9.38 0.30 -8.59
C GLU A 30 -9.30 -0.95 -9.48
N PRO A 31 -9.10 -0.77 -10.80
CA PRO A 31 -8.91 -1.87 -11.71
C PRO A 31 -7.67 -2.67 -11.28
N ARG A 32 -7.81 -3.99 -11.28
CA ARG A 32 -6.68 -4.86 -11.00
C ARG A 32 -5.63 -4.69 -12.10
N LEU A 33 -4.36 -4.67 -11.70
CA LEU A 33 -3.26 -4.65 -12.67
C LEU A 33 -3.22 -5.89 -13.56
N MET A 34 -3.69 -7.02 -13.05
CA MET A 34 -3.71 -8.30 -13.77
C MET A 34 -5.04 -9.02 -13.60
N GLU A 35 -5.26 -9.96 -14.51
CA GLU A 35 -6.39 -10.88 -14.48
C GLU A 35 -6.49 -11.64 -13.15
N PRO A 36 -7.72 -11.99 -12.72
CA PRO A 36 -7.94 -12.80 -11.52
C PRO A 36 -7.06 -14.07 -11.52
N GLY A 37 -6.31 -14.30 -10.44
CA GLY A 37 -5.42 -15.46 -10.28
C GLY A 37 -3.96 -15.21 -10.65
N LYS A 38 -3.61 -14.05 -11.24
CA LYS A 38 -2.23 -13.63 -11.47
C LYS A 38 -1.81 -12.54 -10.47
N LEU A 39 -0.65 -12.68 -9.85
CA LEU A 39 -0.10 -11.73 -8.87
C LEU A 39 1.11 -10.97 -9.45
N THR A 40 1.14 -9.65 -9.28
CA THR A 40 2.32 -8.81 -9.57
C THR A 40 3.13 -8.65 -8.30
N LYS A 41 4.46 -8.64 -8.40
CA LYS A 41 5.33 -8.44 -7.22
C LYS A 41 5.41 -6.98 -6.78
N PHE A 42 5.32 -6.05 -7.73
CA PHE A 42 5.56 -4.62 -7.50
C PHE A 42 4.86 -3.77 -8.58
N PRO A 43 4.56 -2.49 -8.31
CA PRO A 43 4.06 -1.57 -9.33
C PRO A 43 5.00 -1.45 -10.54
N PRO A 44 4.46 -1.44 -11.77
CA PRO A 44 5.27 -1.27 -12.98
C PRO A 44 5.92 0.14 -13.02
N PRO A 45 7.22 0.26 -13.39
CA PRO A 45 7.94 1.53 -13.42
C PRO A 45 7.27 2.62 -14.24
N GLU A 46 6.57 2.24 -15.31
CA GLU A 46 5.87 3.16 -16.21
C GLU A 46 4.71 3.91 -15.52
N LYS A 47 4.27 3.42 -14.34
CA LYS A 47 3.22 4.05 -13.52
C LYS A 47 3.75 4.74 -12.26
N TRP A 48 5.06 4.80 -12.06
CA TRP A 48 5.63 5.34 -10.82
C TRP A 48 5.40 6.84 -10.61
N ASP A 49 5.22 7.61 -11.69
CA ASP A 49 4.92 9.05 -11.58
C ASP A 49 3.52 9.33 -11.01
N ASP A 50 2.58 8.41 -11.17
CA ASP A 50 1.21 8.51 -10.65
C ASP A 50 0.63 7.12 -10.31
N TRP A 51 1.11 6.56 -9.20
CA TRP A 51 0.66 5.27 -8.70
C TRP A 51 -0.55 5.43 -7.77
N VAL A 52 -1.65 4.77 -8.10
CA VAL A 52 -2.87 4.77 -7.27
C VAL A 52 -2.93 3.49 -6.45
N GLU A 53 -3.01 3.64 -5.12
CA GLU A 53 -3.28 2.53 -4.21
C GLU A 53 -4.16 2.97 -3.04
N TYR A 54 -4.66 1.99 -2.29
CA TYR A 54 -5.41 2.26 -1.07
C TYR A 54 -4.48 2.57 0.10
N GLU A 55 -4.81 3.57 0.90
CA GLU A 55 -4.03 3.94 2.08
C GLU A 55 -4.14 2.85 3.17
N ALA A 56 -2.99 2.24 3.48
CA ALA A 56 -2.90 1.13 4.43
C ALA A 56 -3.34 1.51 5.86
N LYS A 57 -3.12 2.77 6.28
CA LYS A 57 -3.52 3.27 7.61
C LYS A 57 -4.98 3.72 7.68
N ALA A 58 -5.70 3.82 6.56
CA ALA A 58 -7.06 4.36 6.52
C ALA A 58 -8.13 3.33 6.93
N TRP A 59 -7.76 2.05 7.11
CA TRP A 59 -8.68 1.00 7.51
C TRP A 59 -9.53 1.42 8.73
N PRO A 60 -10.86 1.28 8.67
CA PRO A 60 -11.67 0.54 7.70
C PRO A 60 -12.23 1.37 6.54
N ARG A 61 -11.83 2.64 6.42
CA ARG A 61 -12.20 3.47 5.28
C ARG A 61 -11.39 3.03 4.07
N VAL A 62 -12.08 2.90 2.93
CA VAL A 62 -11.44 2.62 1.64
C VAL A 62 -11.08 3.97 1.03
N GLU A 63 -9.85 4.43 1.30
CA GLU A 63 -9.33 5.71 0.84
C GLU A 63 -8.27 5.46 -0.24
N LYS A 64 -8.44 6.05 -1.42
CA LYS A 64 -7.48 5.99 -2.52
C LYS A 64 -6.51 7.15 -2.42
N LYS A 65 -5.24 6.89 -2.69
CA LYS A 65 -4.19 7.90 -2.70
C LYS A 65 -3.32 7.76 -3.94
N HIS A 66 -2.86 8.91 -4.42
CA HIS A 66 -1.92 9.03 -5.53
C HIS A 66 -0.51 9.24 -4.97
N TYR A 67 0.40 8.37 -5.38
CA TYR A 67 1.79 8.40 -4.96
C TYR A 67 2.71 8.59 -6.16
N SER A 68 3.81 9.31 -5.95
CA SER A 68 5.00 9.19 -6.77
C SER A 68 5.95 8.19 -6.12
N ILE A 69 6.37 7.17 -6.85
CA ILE A 69 7.30 6.13 -6.40
C ILE A 69 8.70 6.50 -6.90
N VAL A 70 9.58 6.90 -5.98
CA VAL A 70 10.93 7.38 -6.33
C VAL A 70 12.00 6.42 -5.80
N PRO A 71 12.87 5.87 -6.67
CA PRO A 71 14.01 5.06 -6.23
C PRO A 71 14.96 5.84 -5.33
N THR A 72 15.43 5.19 -4.26
CA THR A 72 16.43 5.74 -3.34
C THR A 72 17.29 4.61 -2.77
N THR A 73 18.26 4.95 -1.93
CA THR A 73 19.22 4.02 -1.34
C THR A 73 19.18 4.10 0.17
N CYS A 74 19.12 2.93 0.83
CA CYS A 74 19.21 2.83 2.29
C CYS A 74 20.60 3.25 2.79
N PHE A 75 20.67 4.10 3.82
CA PHE A 75 21.92 4.57 4.43
C PHE A 75 22.19 4.01 5.84
N ASN A 76 21.36 3.08 6.33
CA ASN A 76 21.46 2.56 7.69
C ASN A 76 22.62 1.57 7.91
N CYS A 77 23.26 1.08 6.85
CA CYS A 77 24.48 0.28 6.87
C CYS A 77 25.22 0.38 5.53
N GLU A 78 26.36 -0.28 5.41
CA GLU A 78 27.20 -0.29 4.20
C GLU A 78 26.60 -1.05 3.01
N SER A 79 25.57 -1.85 3.22
CA SER A 79 25.03 -2.74 2.19
C SER A 79 24.26 -1.99 1.09
N ALA A 80 23.97 -0.70 1.32
CA ALA A 80 23.38 0.22 0.35
C ALA A 80 22.17 -0.37 -0.40
N CYS A 81 21.26 -1.04 0.32
CA CYS A 81 20.11 -1.69 -0.29
C CYS A 81 19.21 -0.66 -0.98
N GLY A 82 18.77 -0.95 -2.21
CA GLY A 82 17.78 -0.12 -2.89
C GLY A 82 16.44 -0.09 -2.17
N LEU A 83 15.84 1.09 -2.13
CA LEU A 83 14.52 1.40 -1.60
C LEU A 83 13.72 2.17 -2.66
N THR A 84 12.41 2.23 -2.45
CA THR A 84 11.46 3.05 -3.20
C THR A 84 10.67 3.85 -2.19
N ALA A 85 10.70 5.18 -2.34
CA ALA A 85 9.96 6.12 -1.52
C ALA A 85 8.57 6.34 -2.13
N TYR A 86 7.52 6.11 -1.35
CA TYR A 86 6.15 6.46 -1.74
C TYR A 86 5.86 7.87 -1.23
N ILE A 87 5.78 8.83 -2.15
CA ILE A 87 5.54 10.23 -1.85
C ILE A 87 4.08 10.54 -2.18
N ASP A 88 3.29 10.95 -1.19
CA ASP A 88 1.90 11.38 -1.43
C ASP A 88 1.90 12.66 -2.27
N LYS A 89 1.22 12.65 -3.42
CA LYS A 89 1.22 13.79 -4.36
C LYS A 89 0.41 14.99 -3.88
N GLU A 90 -0.48 14.82 -2.91
CA GLU A 90 -1.23 15.92 -2.30
C GLU A 90 -0.40 16.64 -1.24
N THR A 91 0.30 15.88 -0.39
CA THR A 91 1.02 16.43 0.77
C THR A 91 2.52 16.58 0.56
N TRP A 92 3.08 15.95 -0.49
CA TRP A 92 4.51 15.85 -0.79
C TRP A 92 5.35 15.20 0.33
N GLN A 93 4.71 14.48 1.24
CA GLN A 93 5.39 13.76 2.30
C GLN A 93 5.70 12.33 1.89
N VAL A 94 6.84 11.82 2.36
CA VAL A 94 7.15 10.39 2.27
C VAL A 94 6.24 9.63 3.23
N ARG A 95 5.53 8.63 2.72
CA ARG A 95 4.53 7.86 3.47
C ARG A 95 5.01 6.49 3.89
N LYS A 96 5.80 5.85 3.04
CA LYS A 96 6.44 4.57 3.32
C LYS A 96 7.65 4.38 2.42
N PHE A 97 8.51 3.46 2.84
CA PHE A 97 9.57 2.91 2.02
C PHE A 97 9.32 1.43 1.77
N GLU A 98 9.50 1.00 0.53
CA GLU A 98 9.52 -0.41 0.15
C GLU A 98 10.85 -0.77 -0.52
N GLY A 99 11.19 -2.05 -0.59
CA GLY A 99 12.41 -2.48 -1.25
C GLY A 99 12.34 -2.27 -2.76
N ASN A 100 13.40 -1.73 -3.38
CA ASN A 100 13.43 -1.57 -4.84
C ASN A 100 13.75 -2.91 -5.53
N PRO A 101 12.79 -3.54 -6.25
CA PRO A 101 13.04 -4.84 -6.90
C PRO A 101 14.05 -4.75 -8.05
N TYR A 102 14.27 -3.56 -8.61
CA TYR A 102 15.18 -3.31 -9.72
C TYR A 102 16.62 -3.00 -9.27
N HIS A 103 16.85 -2.85 -7.97
CA HIS A 103 18.20 -2.63 -7.46
C HIS A 103 19.06 -3.91 -7.59
N PRO A 104 20.28 -3.84 -8.18
CA PRO A 104 21.04 -5.02 -8.57
C PRO A 104 21.50 -5.89 -7.39
N GLY A 105 21.86 -5.25 -6.26
CA GLY A 105 22.30 -5.96 -5.06
C GLY A 105 21.13 -6.54 -4.27
N SER A 106 20.35 -5.66 -3.62
CA SER A 106 19.22 -6.06 -2.77
C SER A 106 18.04 -6.73 -3.49
N ARG A 107 17.74 -6.38 -4.75
CA ARG A 107 16.61 -6.94 -5.53
C ARG A 107 15.28 -6.94 -4.76
N GLY A 108 14.99 -5.84 -4.07
CA GLY A 108 13.80 -5.65 -3.24
C GLY A 108 13.87 -6.24 -1.84
N ARG A 109 14.98 -6.88 -1.45
CA ARG A 109 15.17 -7.40 -0.09
C ARG A 109 15.79 -6.35 0.82
N ASN A 110 15.18 -6.13 1.98
CA ASN A 110 15.66 -5.18 2.98
C ASN A 110 15.56 -5.81 4.38
N CYS A 111 16.47 -5.44 5.28
CA CYS A 111 16.32 -5.75 6.69
C CYS A 111 15.28 -4.83 7.33
N ALA A 112 14.86 -5.11 8.57
CA ALA A 112 13.85 -4.32 9.27
C ALA A 112 14.19 -2.82 9.37
N LYS A 113 15.48 -2.47 9.45
CA LYS A 113 15.94 -1.08 9.56
C LYS A 113 15.66 -0.25 8.31
N GLY A 114 15.69 -0.85 7.11
CA GLY A 114 15.55 -0.11 5.86
C GLY A 114 14.21 0.63 5.74
N PRO A 115 13.07 -0.10 5.73
CA PRO A 115 11.76 0.53 5.55
C PRO A 115 11.27 1.31 6.77
N ALA A 116 11.78 1.01 7.98
CA ALA A 116 11.34 1.63 9.24
C ALA A 116 12.01 2.98 9.54
N THR A 117 12.49 3.70 8.53
CA THR A 117 13.22 4.98 8.71
C THR A 117 12.27 6.16 8.98
N ILE A 118 10.97 6.01 8.76
CA ILE A 118 9.91 7.03 8.96
C ILE A 118 8.69 6.48 9.69
#